data_AF-A0A6C0CSF5-F1
#
_entry.id   AF-A0A6C0CSF5-F1
#
_cell.length_a   1.000
_cell.length_b   1.000
_cell.length_c   1.000
_cell.angle_alpha   90.00
_cell.angle_beta   90.00
_cell.angle_gamma   90.00
#
_symmetry.space_group_name_H-M   'P 1'
#
loop_
_entity.id
_entity.type
_entity.pdbx_description
1 polymer ?
#
loop_
_entity_poly.entity_id
_entity_poly.type
_entity_poly.pdbx_seq_one_letter_code
_entity_poly.pdbx_strand_id
1 'polypeptide(L)'
;MDRQILENCKDYIETDQLDELKSYIYNLIHFKDTIKDYRLPIEYLYQQIYLHACLKKKHSIAEWLKGIFTMLFDEIQQIGLRQMFSYGNYLLNK
;
A
#
# COMPACT_ATOMS: atom_id res chain seq x y z
N MET A 1 -12.63 -2.18 -11.03
CA MET A 1 -11.30 -1.55 -11.23
C MET A 1 -10.47 -1.69 -9.96
N ASP A 2 -10.92 -1.18 -8.82
CA ASP A 2 -10.17 -1.23 -7.53
C ASP A 2 -9.79 -2.65 -7.08
N ARG A 3 -10.68 -3.63 -7.29
CA ARG A 3 -10.42 -5.02 -6.92
C ARG A 3 -9.30 -5.66 -7.74
N GLN A 4 -9.24 -5.41 -9.05
CA GLN A 4 -8.16 -5.90 -9.92
C GLN A 4 -6.82 -5.28 -9.55
N ILE A 5 -6.81 -3.98 -9.21
CA ILE A 5 -5.61 -3.30 -8.73
C ILE A 5 -5.07 -3.99 -7.47
N LEU A 6 -5.97 -4.30 -6.54
CA LEU A 6 -5.63 -4.93 -5.29
C LEU A 6 -5.19 -6.40 -5.45
N GLU A 7 -5.81 -7.15 -6.37
CA GLU A 7 -5.38 -8.50 -6.73
C GLU A 7 -3.96 -8.49 -7.34
N ASN A 8 -3.69 -7.61 -8.31
CA ASN A 8 -2.34 -7.47 -8.89
C ASN A 8 -1.28 -7.12 -7.83
N CYS A 9 -1.58 -6.19 -6.92
CA CYS A 9 -0.65 -5.84 -5.84
C CYS A 9 -0.39 -7.02 -4.89
N LYS A 10 -1.41 -7.83 -4.61
CA LYS A 10 -1.25 -9.04 -3.78
C LYS A 10 -0.38 -10.07 -4.49
N ASP A 11 -0.56 -10.27 -5.78
CA ASP A 11 0.25 -11.19 -6.57
C ASP A 11 1.74 -10.80 -6.51
N TYR A 12 2.07 -9.51 -6.70
CA TYR A 12 3.44 -9.01 -6.56
C TYR A 12 4.02 -9.21 -5.15
N ILE A 13 3.18 -9.10 -4.10
CA ILE A 13 3.61 -9.38 -2.73
C ILE A 13 3.89 -10.86 -2.54
N GLU A 14 3.04 -11.74 -3.07
CA GLU A 14 3.21 -13.18 -2.95
C GLU A 14 4.46 -13.68 -3.70
N THR A 15 4.75 -13.09 -4.86
CA THR A 15 5.96 -13.38 -5.66
C THR A 15 7.23 -12.65 -5.20
N ASP A 16 7.14 -11.80 -4.17
CA ASP A 16 8.25 -11.00 -3.61
C ASP A 16 8.89 -10.02 -4.63
N GLN A 17 8.09 -9.57 -5.59
CA GLN A 17 8.49 -8.67 -6.66
C GLN A 17 8.39 -7.21 -6.22
N LEU A 18 9.31 -6.80 -5.34
CA LEU A 18 9.33 -5.46 -4.75
C LEU A 18 9.47 -4.34 -5.79
N ASP A 19 10.32 -4.51 -6.80
CA ASP A 19 10.60 -3.45 -7.78
C ASP A 19 9.46 -3.27 -8.78
N GLU A 20 8.79 -4.35 -9.16
CA GLU A 20 7.56 -4.31 -9.93
C GLU A 20 6.43 -3.66 -9.13
N LEU A 21 6.28 -4.00 -7.84
CA LEU A 21 5.30 -3.39 -6.96
C LEU A 21 5.52 -1.87 -6.81
N LYS A 22 6.77 -1.43 -6.62
CA LYS A 22 7.14 0.00 -6.61
C LYS A 22 6.65 0.69 -7.87
N SER A 23 7.04 0.15 -9.03
CA SER A 23 6.70 0.71 -10.34
C SER A 23 5.19 0.82 -10.52
N TYR A 24 4.46 -0.22 -10.12
CA TYR A 24 3.00 -0.26 -10.22
C TYR A 24 2.33 0.79 -9.31
N ILE A 25 2.76 0.91 -8.05
CA ILE A 25 2.22 1.91 -7.12
C ILE A 25 2.52 3.34 -7.58
N TYR A 26 3.74 3.63 -8.07
CA TYR A 26 4.05 4.95 -8.63
C TYR A 26 3.14 5.29 -9.83
N ASN A 27 2.92 4.34 -10.73
CA ASN A 27 2.02 4.55 -11.86
C ASN A 27 0.57 4.83 -11.42
N LEU A 28 0.08 4.12 -10.40
CA LEU A 28 -1.26 4.34 -9.85
C LEU A 28 -1.42 5.74 -9.23
N ILE A 29 -0.40 6.21 -8.52
CA ILE A 29 -0.39 7.53 -7.90
C ILE A 29 -0.44 8.61 -8.98
N HIS A 30 0.40 8.50 -10.01
CA HIS A 30 0.39 9.47 -11.12
C HIS A 30 -0.91 9.47 -11.91
N PHE A 31 -1.59 8.32 -12.02
CA PHE A 31 -2.90 8.22 -12.68
C PHE A 31 -4.02 8.95 -11.91
N LYS A 32 -3.88 9.08 -10.59
CA LYS A 32 -4.85 9.75 -9.70
C LYS A 32 -5.02 11.23 -10.03
N ASP A 33 -3.95 11.90 -10.44
CA ASP A 33 -3.97 13.34 -10.73
C ASP A 33 -4.64 13.68 -12.08
N THR A 34 -4.82 12.69 -12.96
CA THR A 34 -5.33 12.89 -14.32
C THR A 34 -6.85 12.84 -14.43
N ILE A 35 -7.56 12.24 -13.47
CA ILE A 35 -9.02 12.01 -13.54
C ILE A 35 -9.72 12.83 -12.45
N LYS A 36 -10.23 14.02 -12.81
CA LYS A 36 -10.87 14.98 -11.89
C LYS A 36 -12.10 14.45 -11.15
N ASP A 37 -12.80 13.44 -11.68
CA ASP A 37 -14.09 12.98 -11.14
C ASP A 37 -14.06 11.64 -10.39
N TYR A 38 -12.93 10.92 -10.40
CA TYR A 38 -12.82 9.62 -9.74
C TYR A 38 -11.68 9.61 -8.71
N ARG A 39 -12.04 9.73 -7.43
CA ARG A 39 -11.11 9.53 -6.32
C ARG A 39 -10.92 8.03 -6.09
N LEU A 40 -9.86 7.48 -6.65
CA LEU A 40 -9.36 6.16 -6.27
C LEU A 40 -9.17 6.15 -4.73
N PRO A 41 -9.75 5.18 -3.98
CA PRO A 41 -9.65 5.14 -2.52
C PRO A 41 -8.26 4.64 -2.10
N ILE A 42 -7.25 5.48 -2.30
CA ILE A 42 -5.84 5.12 -2.17
C ILE A 42 -5.46 4.76 -0.73
N GLU A 43 -6.14 5.35 0.25
CA GLU A 43 -6.00 5.01 1.67
C GLU A 43 -6.40 3.55 1.92
N TYR A 44 -7.53 3.13 1.35
CA TYR A 44 -8.01 1.76 1.46
C TYR A 44 -7.08 0.79 0.74
N LEU A 45 -6.67 1.10 -0.50
CA LEU A 45 -5.73 0.27 -1.25
C LEU A 45 -4.41 0.11 -0.49
N TYR A 46 -3.84 1.21 0.00
CA TYR A 46 -2.60 1.21 0.75
C TYR A 46 -2.71 0.38 2.03
N GLN A 47 -3.79 0.54 2.80
CA GLN A 47 -4.05 -0.26 3.99
C GLN A 47 -4.09 -1.76 3.68
N GLN A 48 -4.80 -2.15 2.62
CA GLN A 48 -4.92 -3.55 2.22
C GLN A 48 -3.58 -4.15 1.78
N ILE A 49 -2.81 -3.41 0.97
CA ILE A 49 -1.49 -3.81 0.47
C ILE A 49 -0.51 -3.98 1.65
N TYR A 50 -0.45 -2.98 2.55
CA TYR A 50 0.43 -3.03 3.71
C TYR A 50 0.10 -4.19 4.64
N LEU A 51 -1.18 -4.38 4.98
CA LEU A 51 -1.59 -5.49 5.85
C LEU A 51 -1.34 -6.85 5.21
N HIS A 52 -1.51 -6.96 3.89
CA HIS A 52 -1.21 -8.20 3.18
C HIS A 52 0.30 -8.50 3.17
N ALA A 53 1.16 -7.51 2.92
CA ALA A 53 2.61 -7.67 3.03
C ALA A 53 3.03 -8.10 4.44
N CYS A 54 2.41 -7.52 5.48
CA CYS A 54 2.63 -7.92 6.87
C CYS A 54 2.22 -9.37 7.12
N LEU A 55 1.02 -9.76 6.68
CA LEU A 55 0.48 -11.11 6.85
C LEU A 55 1.35 -12.17 6.15
N LYS A 56 1.91 -11.84 4.98
CA LYS A 56 2.79 -12.71 4.19
C LYS A 56 4.25 -12.66 4.64
N LYS A 57 4.56 -11.97 5.74
CA LYS A 57 5.91 -11.80 6.31
C LYS A 57 6.92 -11.22 5.32
N LYS A 58 6.46 -10.38 4.39
CA LYS A 58 7.32 -9.70 3.41
C LYS A 58 7.90 -8.44 4.02
N HIS A 59 8.90 -8.61 4.88
CA HIS A 59 9.51 -7.53 5.65
C HIS A 59 10.01 -6.37 4.78
N SER A 60 10.74 -6.66 3.70
CA SER A 60 11.28 -5.65 2.79
C SER A 60 10.19 -4.78 2.14
N ILE A 61 9.08 -5.40 1.74
CA ILE A 61 7.92 -4.70 1.17
C ILE A 61 7.22 -3.85 2.25
N ALA A 62 6.99 -4.40 3.44
CA ALA A 62 6.34 -3.69 4.53
C ALA A 62 7.17 -2.48 5.02
N GLU A 63 8.50 -2.60 5.04
CA GLU A 63 9.42 -1.52 5.38
C GLU A 63 9.39 -0.42 4.31
N TRP A 64 9.49 -0.80 3.03
CA TRP A 64 9.38 0.15 1.94
C TRP A 64 8.04 0.92 1.95
N LEU A 65 6.92 0.22 2.19
CA LEU A 65 5.60 0.87 2.31
C LEU A 65 5.58 1.90 3.43
N LYS A 66 6.10 1.57 4.62
CA LYS A 66 6.26 2.54 5.72
C LYS A 66 7.08 3.75 5.32
N GLY A 67 8.16 3.56 4.56
CA GLY A 67 9.02 4.65 4.08
C GLY A 67 8.30 5.64 3.18
N ILE A 68 7.42 5.17 2.28
CA ILE A 68 6.67 6.04 1.37
C ILE A 68 5.40 6.64 1.99
N PHE A 69 4.97 6.15 3.16
CA PHE A 69 3.73 6.57 3.82
C PHE A 69 3.61 8.08 4.00
N THR A 70 4.68 8.72 4.51
CA THR A 70 4.69 10.16 4.79
C THR A 70 4.76 11.02 3.53
N MET A 71 5.22 10.44 2.41
CA MET A 71 5.25 11.10 1.10
C MET A 71 3.91 10.99 0.38
N LEU A 72 3.15 9.92 0.65
CA LEU A 72 1.92 9.60 -0.07
C LEU A 72 0.67 10.30 0.48
N PHE A 73 0.66 10.59 1.78
CA PHE A 73 -0.54 11.04 2.50
C PHE A 73 -0.31 12.38 3.21
N ASP A 74 -1.33 13.23 3.25
CA ASP A 74 -1.34 14.44 4.08
C ASP A 74 -1.45 14.11 5.58
N GLU A 75 -1.26 15.11 6.45
CA GLU A 75 -1.25 14.90 7.90
C GLU A 75 -2.54 14.28 8.45
N ILE A 76 -3.71 14.64 7.90
CA ILE A 76 -5.00 14.13 8.36
C ILE A 76 -5.13 12.65 7.99
N GLN A 77 -4.81 12.32 6.73
CA GLN A 77 -4.77 10.94 6.25
C GLN A 77 -3.75 10.10 7.04
N GLN A 78 -2.57 10.67 7.33
CA GLN A 78 -1.54 9.99 8.11
C GLN A 78 -2.02 9.65 9.52
N ILE A 79 -2.71 10.56 10.20
CA ILE A 79 -3.31 10.30 11.52
C ILE A 79 -4.31 9.14 11.42
N GLY A 80 -5.18 9.18 10.40
CA GLY A 80 -6.23 8.17 10.19
C GLY A 80 -5.73 6.80 9.76
N LEU A 81 -4.48 6.65 9.33
CA LEU A 81 -3.89 5.38 8.93
C LEU A 81 -2.86 4.85 9.93
N ARG A 82 -2.33 5.70 10.83
CA ARG A 82 -1.22 5.36 11.72
C ARG A 82 -1.48 4.12 12.59
N GLN A 83 -2.71 3.94 13.05
CA GLN A 83 -3.09 2.79 13.89
C GLN A 83 -2.86 1.44 13.21
N MET A 84 -2.91 1.38 11.87
CA MET A 84 -2.74 0.13 11.14
C MET A 84 -1.30 -0.42 11.25
N PHE A 85 -0.29 0.43 11.46
CA PHE A 85 1.09 -0.01 11.59
C PHE A 85 1.32 -0.86 12.83
N SER A 86 0.63 -0.56 13.94
CA SER A 86 0.69 -1.37 15.15
C SER A 86 0.18 -2.79 14.89
N TYR A 87 -0.97 -2.91 14.24
CA TYR A 87 -1.54 -4.20 13.87
C TYR A 87 -0.67 -4.94 12.83
N GLY A 88 -0.15 -4.24 11.81
CA GLY A 88 0.76 -4.84 10.84
C GLY A 88 2.05 -5.36 11.47
N ASN A 89 2.63 -4.64 12.43
CA ASN A 89 3.80 -5.11 13.19
C ASN A 89 3.49 -6.38 13.99
N TYR A 90 2.32 -6.45 14.61
CA TYR A 90 1.88 -7.67 15.27
C TYR A 90 1.79 -8.84 14.28
N LEU A 91 1.25 -8.63 13.08
CA LEU A 91 1.19 -9.67 12.03
C LEU A 91 2.57 -10.11 11.54
N LEU A 92 3.51 -9.19 11.36
CA LEU A 92 4.88 -9.51 10.93
C LEU A 92 5.63 -10.39 11.94
N ASN A 93 5.36 -10.19 13.24
CA ASN A 93 6.06 -10.87 14.33
C ASN A 93 5.35 -12.12 14.85
N LYS A 94 4.17 -12.44 14.31
CA LYS A 94 3.39 -13.63 14.66
C LYS A 94 3.77 -14.82 13.79
#